data_AF-A0A2M9PAS4-F1
#
_entry.id   AF-A0A2M9PAS4-F1
#
_cell.length_a   1.000
_cell.length_b   1.000
_cell.length_c   1.000
_cell.angle_alpha   90.00
_cell.angle_beta   90.00
_cell.angle_gamma   90.00
#
_symmetry.space_group_name_H-M   'P 1'
#
loop_
_entity.id
_entity.type
_entity.pdbx_description
1 polymer ?
#
loop_
_entity_poly.entity_id
_entity_poly.type
_entity_poly.pdbx_seq_one_letter_code
_entity_poly.pdbx_strand_id
1 'polypeptide(L)'
;KASDGSIANLRDVRSGARTFGIVQSDWLAHAVAGTGLFAGVGAGRDLRAVFGLFREPFTVVARPNAGIADFVDLKDKRVSFGPEGSGGRATMGVVMLALGWTEADFAYVADLPMADTPRALCAGEIDAAIFIVAHPNLTVEKMLACGAAMVPLDAAEIDPLVASNAAYARVEIPAGAYQRQTSAVPTFGPTATLVTSARTPPAVVRTLVTAVFEGLDVFRAAHPVFHDIEPAQMLGPDLVAPLHESVPGALAPERADAPFD
;
A
#
# COMPACT_ATOMS: atom_id res chain seq x y z
N LYS A 1 18.77 6.14 6.62
CA LYS A 1 18.85 5.10 5.57
C LYS A 1 17.43 4.60 5.35
N ALA A 2 16.94 4.58 4.10
CA ALA A 2 15.65 3.96 3.80
C ALA A 2 15.69 2.48 4.18
N SER A 3 14.56 1.97 4.69
CA SER A 3 14.39 0.54 4.98
C SER A 3 14.27 -0.26 3.69
N ASP A 4 14.47 -1.57 3.76
CA ASP A 4 14.24 -2.49 2.63
C ASP A 4 12.75 -2.78 2.34
N GLY A 5 11.83 -2.03 2.98
CA GLY A 5 10.39 -2.07 2.74
C GLY A 5 9.57 -2.52 3.95
N SER A 6 8.26 -2.74 3.73
CA SER A 6 7.28 -3.08 4.77
C SER A 6 7.70 -4.25 5.65
N ILE A 7 8.21 -5.34 5.05
CA ILE A 7 8.60 -6.55 5.80
C ILE A 7 9.76 -6.28 6.76
N ALA A 8 10.78 -5.55 6.30
CA ALA A 8 11.92 -5.18 7.14
C ALA A 8 11.47 -4.26 8.28
N ASN A 9 10.64 -3.26 7.98
CA ASN A 9 10.07 -2.36 8.99
C ASN A 9 9.25 -3.11 10.05
N LEU A 10 8.42 -4.06 9.63
CA LEU A 10 7.62 -4.89 10.54
C LEU A 10 8.52 -5.76 11.43
N ARG A 11 9.60 -6.35 10.90
CA ARG A 11 10.57 -7.12 11.68
C ARG A 11 11.33 -6.24 12.68
N ASP A 12 11.74 -5.05 12.26
CA ASP A 12 12.46 -4.08 13.10
C ASP A 12 11.57 -3.56 14.24
N VAL A 13 10.30 -3.23 13.96
CA VAL A 13 9.34 -2.82 14.99
C VAL A 13 9.02 -3.96 15.95
N ARG A 14 8.81 -5.18 15.44
CA ARG A 14 8.53 -6.36 16.28
C ARG A 14 9.69 -6.68 17.24
N SER A 15 10.91 -6.63 16.74
CA SER A 15 12.14 -6.90 17.52
C SER A 15 12.53 -5.75 18.46
N GLY A 16 11.98 -4.55 18.25
CA GLY A 16 12.37 -3.35 18.98
C GLY A 16 13.63 -2.67 18.44
N ALA A 17 14.16 -3.13 17.30
CA ALA A 17 15.26 -2.45 16.61
C ALA A 17 14.86 -1.05 16.10
N ARG A 18 13.57 -0.83 15.85
CA ARG A 18 12.99 0.49 15.57
C ARG A 18 11.71 0.70 16.35
N THR A 19 11.50 1.94 16.81
CA THR A 19 10.28 2.33 17.53
C THR A 19 9.07 2.43 16.60
N PHE A 20 9.29 2.96 15.39
CA PHE A 20 8.25 3.19 14.39
C PHE A 20 8.67 2.65 13.03
N GLY A 21 7.69 2.30 12.21
CA GLY A 21 7.90 1.93 10.81
C GLY A 21 6.71 2.36 9.96
N ILE A 22 6.97 2.76 8.72
CA ILE A 22 5.92 2.93 7.71
C ILE A 22 5.82 1.62 6.94
N VAL A 23 4.61 1.08 6.85
CA VAL A 23 4.33 -0.24 6.29
C VAL A 23 3.05 -0.17 5.48
N GLN A 24 2.91 -1.09 4.54
CA GLN A 24 1.65 -1.29 3.83
C GLN A 24 0.69 -2.13 4.67
N SER A 25 -0.60 -1.79 4.63
CA SER A 25 -1.67 -2.45 5.40
C SER A 25 -1.81 -3.95 5.07
N ASP A 26 -1.53 -4.36 3.84
CA ASP A 26 -1.52 -5.77 3.40
C ASP A 26 -0.43 -6.59 4.13
N TRP A 27 0.81 -6.11 4.13
CA TRP A 27 1.90 -6.74 4.87
C TRP A 27 1.73 -6.62 6.38
N LEU A 28 1.10 -5.55 6.87
CA LEU A 28 0.69 -5.43 8.26
C LEU A 28 -0.32 -6.52 8.64
N ALA A 29 -1.29 -6.84 7.77
CA ALA A 29 -2.27 -7.92 7.99
C ALA A 29 -1.57 -9.27 8.12
N HIS A 30 -0.65 -9.57 7.19
CA HIS A 30 0.18 -10.77 7.27
C HIS A 30 1.02 -10.84 8.56
N ALA A 31 1.60 -9.72 8.99
CA ALA A 31 2.40 -9.68 10.21
C ALA A 31 1.56 -9.83 11.48
N VAL A 32 0.38 -9.21 11.55
CA VAL A 32 -0.55 -9.35 12.69
C VAL A 32 -1.07 -10.77 12.79
N ALA A 33 -1.48 -11.37 11.66
CA ALA A 33 -2.00 -12.75 11.61
C ALA A 33 -0.90 -13.82 11.73
N GLY A 34 0.36 -13.48 11.41
CA GLY A 34 1.45 -14.44 11.36
C GLY A 34 1.37 -15.36 10.14
N THR A 35 0.98 -14.83 8.99
CA THR A 35 0.85 -15.57 7.72
C THR A 35 1.88 -15.10 6.69
N GLY A 36 1.93 -15.74 5.52
CA GLY A 36 2.92 -15.44 4.48
C GLY A 36 4.36 -15.55 5.01
N LEU A 37 5.18 -14.54 4.72
CA LEU A 37 6.59 -14.48 5.17
C LEU A 37 6.77 -14.30 6.69
N PHE A 38 5.67 -14.17 7.44
CA PHE A 38 5.67 -14.15 8.91
C PHE A 38 5.27 -15.48 9.53
N ALA A 39 4.92 -16.52 8.76
CA ALA A 39 4.51 -17.83 9.27
C ALA A 39 5.57 -18.46 10.19
N GLY A 40 6.86 -18.35 9.85
CA GLY A 40 7.97 -18.89 10.65
C GLY A 40 8.23 -18.15 11.97
N VAL A 41 7.72 -16.93 12.13
CA VAL A 41 7.87 -16.13 13.37
C VAL A 41 6.55 -15.93 14.13
N GLY A 42 5.43 -16.33 13.54
CA GLY A 42 4.09 -16.22 14.12
C GLY A 42 3.52 -14.79 14.18
N ALA A 43 2.33 -14.72 14.77
CA ALA A 43 1.49 -13.52 14.87
C ALA A 43 2.14 -12.39 15.69
N GLY A 44 2.22 -11.20 15.11
CA GLY A 44 2.73 -9.98 15.75
C GLY A 44 1.68 -9.29 16.63
N ARG A 45 1.28 -9.95 17.74
CA ARG A 45 0.20 -9.46 18.64
C ARG A 45 0.47 -8.09 19.28
N ASP A 46 1.74 -7.70 19.36
CA ASP A 46 2.15 -6.41 19.92
C ASP A 46 2.20 -5.29 18.88
N LEU A 47 1.97 -5.56 17.60
CA LEU A 47 1.93 -4.50 16.58
C LEU A 47 0.71 -3.59 16.83
N ARG A 48 0.93 -2.28 16.69
CA ARG A 48 -0.11 -1.26 16.83
C ARG A 48 -0.05 -0.30 15.65
N ALA A 49 -1.22 0.06 15.13
CA ALA A 49 -1.33 1.19 14.22
C ALA A 49 -1.20 2.50 15.01
N VAL A 50 -0.56 3.51 14.42
CA VAL A 50 -0.54 4.88 14.95
C VAL A 50 -1.52 5.73 14.14
N PHE A 51 -1.35 5.75 12.81
CA PHE A 51 -2.30 6.32 11.86
C PHE A 51 -1.96 5.90 10.42
N GLY A 52 -2.95 5.94 9.54
CA GLY A 52 -2.80 5.84 8.09
C GLY A 52 -2.23 7.12 7.49
N LEU A 53 -1.58 7.00 6.34
CA LEU A 53 -0.96 8.10 5.60
C LEU A 53 -1.70 8.30 4.28
N PHE A 54 -1.33 7.56 3.24
CA PHE A 54 -1.91 7.65 1.92
C PHE A 54 -2.18 6.24 1.37
N ARG A 55 -3.08 6.15 0.39
CA ARG A 55 -3.34 4.89 -0.33
C ARG A 55 -2.31 4.74 -1.44
N GLU A 56 -1.84 3.51 -1.64
CA GLU A 56 -0.91 3.17 -2.72
C GLU A 56 -1.65 2.37 -3.80
N PRO A 57 -2.01 3.00 -4.93
CA PRO A 57 -2.72 2.34 -6.01
C PRO A 57 -2.08 1.01 -6.46
N PHE A 58 -2.91 -0.01 -6.62
CA PHE A 58 -2.60 -1.22 -7.36
C PHE A 58 -2.65 -0.89 -8.86
N THR A 59 -1.47 -0.75 -9.44
CA THR A 59 -1.28 -0.23 -10.78
C THR A 59 -0.91 -1.36 -11.71
N VAL A 60 -1.81 -1.66 -12.64
CA VAL A 60 -1.57 -2.59 -13.73
C VAL A 60 -1.24 -1.79 -14.98
N VAL A 61 -0.11 -2.08 -15.61
CA VAL A 61 0.33 -1.45 -16.86
C VAL A 61 0.50 -2.52 -17.92
N ALA A 62 -0.25 -2.42 -19.01
CA ALA A 62 -0.23 -3.38 -20.11
C ALA A 62 0.38 -2.76 -21.37
N ARG A 63 1.22 -3.54 -22.06
CA ARG A 63 1.84 -3.09 -23.32
C ARG A 63 0.80 -2.99 -24.44
N PRO A 64 1.06 -2.18 -25.49
CA PRO A 64 0.15 -2.14 -26.63
C PRO A 64 0.08 -3.50 -27.33
N ASN A 65 -1.08 -3.80 -27.93
CA ASN A 65 -1.35 -5.04 -28.67
C ASN A 65 -1.21 -6.33 -27.86
N ALA A 66 -1.26 -6.27 -26.52
CA ALA A 66 -1.33 -7.46 -25.67
C ALA A 66 -2.75 -8.05 -25.58
N GLY A 67 -3.77 -7.33 -26.07
CA GLY A 67 -5.16 -7.72 -25.91
C GLY A 67 -5.61 -7.69 -24.45
N ILE A 68 -5.13 -6.70 -23.68
CA ILE A 68 -5.46 -6.49 -22.27
C ILE A 68 -6.14 -5.13 -22.18
N ALA A 69 -7.46 -5.14 -22.06
CA ALA A 69 -8.27 -3.94 -21.81
C ALA A 69 -8.77 -3.92 -20.37
N ASP A 70 -9.08 -5.10 -19.82
CA ASP A 70 -9.62 -5.29 -18.49
C ASP A 70 -8.73 -6.21 -17.65
N PHE A 71 -8.92 -6.19 -16.33
CA PHE A 71 -8.12 -6.99 -15.41
C PHE A 71 -8.21 -8.50 -15.67
N VAL A 72 -9.37 -8.99 -16.12
CA VAL A 72 -9.59 -10.40 -16.46
C VAL A 72 -8.77 -10.89 -17.66
N ASP A 73 -8.37 -9.98 -18.55
CA ASP A 73 -7.58 -10.29 -19.74
C ASP A 73 -6.13 -10.67 -19.43
N LEU A 74 -5.71 -10.50 -18.17
CA LEU A 74 -4.39 -10.93 -17.69
C LEU A 74 -4.20 -12.45 -17.74
N LYS A 75 -5.29 -13.23 -17.82
CA LYS A 75 -5.20 -14.67 -18.06
C LYS A 75 -4.49 -14.98 -19.37
N ASP A 76 -3.68 -16.04 -19.36
CA ASP A 76 -2.82 -16.48 -20.45
C ASP A 76 -1.78 -15.44 -20.91
N LYS A 77 -1.52 -14.39 -20.11
CA LYS A 77 -0.50 -13.37 -20.40
C LYS A 77 0.78 -13.61 -19.60
N ARG A 78 1.86 -12.99 -20.05
CA ARG A 78 3.14 -12.95 -19.32
C ARG A 78 3.12 -11.72 -18.42
N VAL A 79 2.97 -11.89 -17.11
CA VAL A 79 2.73 -10.77 -16.19
C VAL A 79 3.84 -10.71 -15.14
N SER A 80 4.40 -9.53 -14.91
CA SER A 80 5.29 -9.31 -13.77
C SER A 80 4.50 -8.92 -12.54
N PHE A 81 4.60 -9.71 -11.47
CA PHE A 81 4.02 -9.37 -10.16
C PHE A 81 5.03 -8.64 -9.26
N GLY A 82 6.27 -8.49 -9.73
CA GLY A 82 7.40 -8.02 -8.94
C GLY A 82 7.97 -9.10 -8.01
N PRO A 83 9.01 -8.75 -7.24
CA PRO A 83 9.73 -9.69 -6.40
C PRO A 83 8.93 -10.20 -5.22
N GLU A 84 9.30 -11.39 -4.75
CA GLU A 84 8.80 -11.93 -3.50
C GLU A 84 8.99 -10.91 -2.37
N GLY A 85 7.94 -10.72 -1.57
CA GLY A 85 7.92 -9.70 -0.52
C GLY A 85 7.52 -8.29 -0.98
N SER A 86 7.37 -8.04 -2.28
CA SER A 86 6.82 -6.77 -2.77
C SER A 86 5.31 -6.66 -2.50
N GLY A 87 4.79 -5.44 -2.39
CA GLY A 87 3.34 -5.19 -2.28
C GLY A 87 2.57 -5.67 -3.52
N GLY A 88 3.16 -5.57 -4.72
CA GLY A 88 2.57 -6.10 -5.96
C GLY A 88 2.32 -7.59 -5.88
N ARG A 89 3.32 -8.37 -5.45
CA ARG A 89 3.21 -9.81 -5.25
C ARG A 89 2.19 -10.18 -4.18
N ALA A 90 2.22 -9.49 -3.04
CA ALA A 90 1.29 -9.75 -1.94
C ALA A 90 -0.16 -9.49 -2.35
N THR A 91 -0.43 -8.31 -2.92
CA THR A 91 -1.78 -7.91 -3.34
C THR A 91 -2.28 -8.78 -4.49
N MET A 92 -1.43 -9.12 -5.46
CA MET A 92 -1.83 -10.03 -6.54
C MET A 92 -2.19 -11.41 -6.02
N GLY A 93 -1.49 -11.94 -5.01
CA GLY A 93 -1.85 -13.21 -4.37
C GLY A 93 -3.24 -13.18 -3.72
N VAL A 94 -3.61 -12.07 -3.09
CA VAL A 94 -4.95 -11.89 -2.51
C VAL A 94 -6.02 -11.79 -3.61
N VAL A 95 -5.74 -11.05 -4.68
CA VAL A 95 -6.65 -10.95 -5.84
C VAL A 95 -6.87 -12.31 -6.48
N MET A 96 -5.79 -13.06 -6.73
CA MET A 96 -5.86 -14.39 -7.29
C MET A 96 -6.69 -15.33 -6.41
N LEU A 97 -6.49 -15.31 -5.09
CA LEU A 97 -7.29 -16.11 -4.16
C LEU A 97 -8.78 -15.74 -4.25
N ALA A 98 -9.11 -14.44 -4.28
CA ALA A 98 -10.49 -13.96 -4.37
C ALA A 98 -11.17 -14.37 -5.69
N LEU A 99 -10.41 -14.41 -6.78
CA LEU A 99 -10.91 -14.80 -8.11
C LEU A 99 -10.79 -16.31 -8.40
N GLY A 100 -10.23 -17.10 -7.47
CA GLY A 100 -9.94 -18.51 -7.67
C GLY A 100 -8.87 -18.79 -8.74
N TRP A 101 -7.97 -17.83 -8.98
CA TRP A 101 -6.85 -17.97 -9.91
C TRP A 101 -5.62 -18.53 -9.22
N THR A 102 -4.73 -19.08 -10.03
CA THR A 102 -3.41 -19.58 -9.67
C THR A 102 -2.38 -19.07 -10.67
N GLU A 103 -1.08 -19.27 -10.41
CA GLU A 103 -0.06 -18.85 -11.38
C GLU A 103 -0.19 -19.60 -12.71
N ALA A 104 -0.87 -20.75 -12.73
CA ALA A 104 -1.17 -21.52 -13.94
C ALA A 104 -2.23 -20.87 -14.84
N ASP A 105 -2.97 -19.87 -14.36
CA ASP A 105 -3.86 -19.05 -15.19
C ASP A 105 -3.10 -18.02 -16.03
N PHE A 106 -1.78 -17.91 -15.87
CA PHE A 106 -0.91 -17.02 -16.63
C PHE A 106 0.02 -17.83 -17.52
N ALA A 107 0.39 -17.28 -18.68
CA ALA A 107 1.38 -17.93 -19.53
C ALA A 107 2.78 -17.92 -18.87
N TYR A 108 3.09 -16.87 -18.12
CA TYR A 108 4.31 -16.76 -17.33
C TYR A 108 4.14 -15.70 -16.25
N VAL A 109 4.60 -15.99 -15.04
CA VAL A 109 4.69 -15.00 -13.96
C VAL A 109 6.15 -14.60 -13.79
N ALA A 110 6.45 -13.35 -14.15
CA ALA A 110 7.80 -12.82 -14.04
C ALA A 110 8.06 -12.26 -12.63
N ASP A 111 9.24 -12.53 -12.11
CA ASP A 111 9.81 -11.84 -10.95
C ASP A 111 10.83 -10.81 -11.45
N LEU A 112 10.34 -9.61 -11.81
CA LEU A 112 11.20 -8.53 -12.28
C LEU A 112 11.29 -7.40 -11.25
N PRO A 113 12.51 -6.95 -10.91
CA PRO A 113 12.69 -5.70 -10.17
C PRO A 113 12.07 -4.52 -10.91
N MET A 114 11.50 -3.57 -10.17
CA MET A 114 10.83 -2.39 -10.72
C MET A 114 11.69 -1.62 -11.74
N ALA A 115 13.01 -1.57 -11.54
CA ALA A 115 13.94 -0.89 -12.44
C ALA A 115 14.06 -1.55 -13.83
N ASP A 116 13.88 -2.87 -13.90
CA ASP A 116 14.07 -3.66 -15.11
C ASP A 116 12.76 -3.84 -15.89
N THR A 117 11.62 -3.70 -15.21
CA THR A 117 10.29 -3.92 -15.79
C THR A 117 9.98 -3.05 -17.01
N PRO A 118 10.30 -1.73 -17.07
CA PRO A 118 10.00 -0.94 -18.25
C PRO A 118 10.68 -1.47 -19.51
N ARG A 119 11.94 -1.91 -19.40
CA ARG A 119 12.67 -2.51 -20.52
C ARG A 119 11.97 -3.77 -21.01
N ALA A 120 11.63 -4.68 -20.10
CA ALA A 120 10.98 -5.95 -20.43
C ALA A 120 9.59 -5.74 -21.05
N LEU A 121 8.79 -4.81 -20.51
CA LEU A 121 7.45 -4.50 -21.02
C LEU A 121 7.54 -3.88 -22.43
N CYS A 122 8.38 -2.86 -22.62
CA CYS A 122 8.51 -2.18 -23.91
C CYS A 122 9.13 -3.09 -24.99
N ALA A 123 9.99 -4.04 -24.61
CA ALA A 123 10.53 -5.05 -25.52
C ALA A 123 9.53 -6.19 -25.83
N GLY A 124 8.38 -6.24 -25.15
CA GLY A 124 7.40 -7.31 -25.30
C GLY A 124 7.86 -8.65 -24.72
N GLU A 125 8.78 -8.65 -23.75
CA GLU A 125 9.17 -9.84 -22.97
C GLU A 125 8.09 -10.22 -21.95
N ILE A 126 7.37 -9.22 -21.45
CA ILE A 126 6.14 -9.35 -20.65
C ILE A 126 5.02 -8.55 -21.30
N ASP A 127 3.78 -8.93 -21.02
CA ASP A 127 2.57 -8.31 -21.56
C ASP A 127 1.96 -7.28 -20.59
N ALA A 128 2.13 -7.50 -19.28
CA ALA A 128 1.72 -6.55 -18.26
C ALA A 128 2.65 -6.57 -17.03
N ALA A 129 2.59 -5.51 -16.24
CA ALA A 129 3.29 -5.41 -14.98
C ALA A 129 2.39 -4.83 -13.90
N ILE A 130 2.60 -5.28 -12.66
CA ILE A 130 1.83 -4.91 -11.48
C ILE A 130 2.74 -4.21 -10.48
N PHE A 131 2.26 -3.08 -9.95
CA PHE A 131 2.95 -2.29 -8.95
C PHE A 131 1.99 -1.82 -7.86
N ILE A 132 2.49 -1.70 -6.63
CA ILE A 132 1.87 -0.90 -5.58
C ILE A 132 2.75 0.32 -5.39
N VAL A 133 2.34 1.48 -5.91
CA VAL A 133 3.14 2.70 -5.90
C VAL A 133 2.26 3.94 -5.80
N ALA A 134 2.78 5.01 -5.20
CA ALA A 134 2.19 6.33 -5.33
C ALA A 134 2.39 6.90 -6.75
N HIS A 135 1.47 7.77 -7.17
CA HIS A 135 1.49 8.42 -8.49
C HIS A 135 1.66 9.93 -8.33
N PRO A 136 2.42 10.61 -9.20
CA PRO A 136 3.14 10.06 -10.37
C PRO A 136 4.38 9.24 -10.00
N ASN A 137 4.74 8.28 -10.85
CA ASN A 137 5.89 7.40 -10.68
C ASN A 137 6.72 7.29 -11.97
N LEU A 138 8.04 7.48 -11.86
CA LEU A 138 8.96 7.47 -13.00
C LEU A 138 8.99 6.12 -13.76
N THR A 139 8.80 4.99 -13.07
CA THR A 139 8.78 3.67 -13.71
C THR A 139 7.53 3.52 -14.57
N VAL A 140 6.38 3.95 -14.04
CA VAL A 140 5.11 3.95 -14.78
C VAL A 140 5.19 4.89 -15.97
N GLU A 141 5.72 6.09 -15.79
CA GLU A 141 5.91 7.07 -16.87
C GLU A 141 6.76 6.50 -18.03
N LYS A 142 7.86 5.79 -17.72
CA LYS A 142 8.69 5.12 -18.74
C LYS A 142 7.92 4.08 -19.55
N MET A 143 7.06 3.30 -18.90
CA MET A 143 6.22 2.31 -19.59
C MET A 143 5.17 3.00 -20.46
N LEU A 144 4.53 4.06 -19.98
CA LEU A 144 3.57 4.85 -20.77
C LEU A 144 4.23 5.53 -21.98
N ALA A 145 5.51 5.93 -21.86
CA ALA A 145 6.27 6.52 -22.96
C ALA A 145 6.47 5.57 -24.15
N CYS A 146 6.47 4.25 -23.94
CA CYS A 146 6.54 3.24 -25.00
C CYS A 146 5.16 2.76 -25.50
N GLY A 147 4.08 3.48 -25.13
CA GLY A 147 2.72 3.22 -25.63
C GLY A 147 1.92 2.22 -24.80
N ALA A 148 2.41 1.84 -23.61
CA ALA A 148 1.62 1.06 -22.66
C ALA A 148 0.45 1.87 -22.10
N ALA A 149 -0.55 1.20 -21.55
CA ALA A 149 -1.71 1.80 -20.91
C ALA A 149 -1.91 1.23 -19.50
N MET A 150 -2.46 2.05 -18.60
CA MET A 150 -2.93 1.57 -17.31
C MET A 150 -4.26 0.84 -17.49
N VAL A 151 -4.40 -0.32 -16.86
CA VAL A 151 -5.62 -1.13 -16.88
C VAL A 151 -6.46 -0.76 -15.64
N PRO A 152 -7.70 -0.30 -15.80
CA PRO A 152 -8.60 -0.04 -14.67
C PRO A 152 -8.92 -1.32 -13.88
N LEU A 153 -9.18 -1.14 -12.58
CA LEU A 153 -9.66 -2.21 -11.69
C LEU A 153 -11.00 -1.82 -11.07
N ASP A 154 -11.92 -1.31 -11.88
CA ASP A 154 -13.33 -1.06 -11.53
C ASP A 154 -14.23 -2.31 -11.67
N ALA A 155 -13.63 -3.45 -11.99
CA ALA A 155 -14.30 -4.73 -12.11
C ALA A 155 -15.08 -5.08 -10.82
N ALA A 156 -16.35 -5.46 -10.98
CA ALA A 156 -17.26 -5.84 -9.89
C ALA A 156 -16.72 -7.03 -9.08
N GLU A 157 -15.82 -7.81 -9.67
CA GLU A 157 -15.16 -8.96 -9.07
C GLU A 157 -14.18 -8.57 -7.95
N ILE A 158 -13.70 -7.31 -7.93
CA ILE A 158 -12.78 -6.79 -6.91
C ILE A 158 -13.55 -6.17 -5.72
N ASP A 159 -14.81 -5.75 -5.90
CA ASP A 159 -15.60 -5.13 -4.83
C ASP A 159 -15.76 -6.03 -3.59
N PRO A 160 -16.08 -7.34 -3.71
CA PRO A 160 -16.16 -8.21 -2.54
C PRO A 160 -14.84 -8.32 -1.79
N LEU A 161 -13.71 -8.33 -2.51
CA LEU A 161 -12.39 -8.37 -1.90
C LEU A 161 -12.15 -7.12 -1.06
N VAL A 162 -12.37 -5.93 -1.64
CA VAL A 162 -12.15 -4.66 -0.94
C VAL A 162 -13.11 -4.51 0.24
N ALA A 163 -14.38 -4.90 0.08
CA ALA A 163 -15.39 -4.79 1.12
C ALA A 163 -15.13 -5.73 2.32
N SER A 164 -14.49 -6.88 2.09
CA SER A 164 -14.22 -7.88 3.13
C SER A 164 -12.81 -7.79 3.74
N ASN A 165 -11.95 -6.92 3.22
CA ASN A 165 -10.55 -6.85 3.63
C ASN A 165 -10.11 -5.41 3.94
N ALA A 166 -10.06 -5.10 5.25
CA ALA A 166 -9.63 -3.79 5.76
C ALA A 166 -8.20 -3.39 5.35
N ALA A 167 -7.39 -4.33 4.82
CA ALA A 167 -6.08 -3.99 4.28
C ALA A 167 -6.16 -3.21 2.96
N TYR A 168 -7.32 -3.15 2.31
CA TYR A 168 -7.48 -2.53 1.00
C TYR A 168 -8.62 -1.53 1.00
N ALA A 169 -8.47 -0.47 0.21
CA ALA A 169 -9.53 0.48 -0.03
C ALA A 169 -9.54 0.95 -1.49
N ARG A 170 -10.71 1.36 -1.97
CA ARG A 170 -10.86 1.96 -3.31
C ARG A 170 -10.04 3.25 -3.41
N VAL A 171 -9.36 3.44 -4.52
CA VAL A 171 -8.59 4.65 -4.82
C VAL A 171 -8.55 4.82 -6.33
N GLU A 172 -8.24 6.01 -6.80
CA GLU A 172 -8.00 6.26 -8.21
C GLU A 172 -6.61 6.84 -8.42
N ILE A 173 -6.02 6.55 -9.58
CA ILE A 173 -4.88 7.29 -10.09
C ILE A 173 -5.44 8.57 -10.73
N PRO A 174 -5.15 9.77 -10.20
CA PRO A 174 -5.80 11.00 -10.63
C PRO A 174 -5.58 11.28 -12.13
N ALA A 175 -6.58 11.87 -12.79
CA ALA A 175 -6.42 12.41 -14.13
C ALA A 175 -5.26 13.41 -14.17
N GLY A 176 -4.46 13.38 -15.24
CA GLY A 176 -3.31 14.26 -15.39
C GLY A 176 -2.08 13.89 -14.56
N ALA A 177 -2.08 12.74 -13.86
CA ALA A 177 -0.86 12.24 -13.20
C ALA A 177 0.25 11.94 -14.22
N TYR A 178 -0.10 11.59 -15.46
CA TYR A 178 0.86 11.40 -16.55
C TYR A 178 0.47 12.17 -17.81
N GLN A 179 1.47 12.46 -18.64
CA GLN A 179 1.25 13.10 -19.93
C GLN A 179 0.29 12.26 -20.79
N ARG A 180 -0.76 12.88 -21.32
CA ARG A 180 -1.83 12.27 -22.15
C ARG A 180 -2.81 11.36 -21.39
N GLN A 181 -2.67 11.19 -20.08
CA GLN A 181 -3.70 10.54 -19.25
C GLN A 181 -4.78 11.58 -18.87
N THR A 182 -5.87 11.63 -19.62
CA THR A 182 -6.93 12.64 -19.43
C THR A 182 -8.02 12.23 -18.45
N SER A 183 -8.12 10.94 -18.11
CA SER A 183 -9.13 10.40 -17.22
C SER A 183 -8.47 9.76 -16.00
N ALA A 184 -9.13 9.80 -14.85
CA ALA A 184 -8.71 9.04 -13.69
C ALA A 184 -8.78 7.53 -13.98
N VAL A 185 -7.91 6.74 -13.36
CA VAL A 185 -7.92 5.27 -13.49
C VAL A 185 -8.39 4.69 -12.15
N PRO A 186 -9.62 4.15 -12.08
CA PRO A 186 -10.13 3.56 -10.85
C PRO A 186 -9.38 2.27 -10.51
N THR A 187 -9.06 2.10 -9.24
CA THR A 187 -8.40 0.90 -8.72
C THR A 187 -8.69 0.72 -7.22
N PHE A 188 -7.86 -0.04 -6.53
CA PHE A 188 -7.81 -0.16 -5.09
C PHE A 188 -6.34 -0.26 -4.66
N GLY A 189 -6.06 -0.25 -3.38
CA GLY A 189 -4.70 -0.47 -2.92
C GLY A 189 -4.59 -0.48 -1.40
N PRO A 190 -3.43 -0.91 -0.87
CA PRO A 190 -3.17 -0.80 0.55
C PRO A 190 -3.01 0.66 0.99
N THR A 191 -3.15 0.88 2.29
CA THR A 191 -2.86 2.15 2.95
C THR A 191 -1.48 2.08 3.58
N ALA A 192 -0.59 2.99 3.20
CA ALA A 192 0.65 3.22 3.93
C ALA A 192 0.30 3.67 5.36
N THR A 193 0.80 2.96 6.35
CA THR A 193 0.41 3.10 7.75
C THR A 193 1.66 3.26 8.60
N LEU A 194 1.65 4.25 9.50
CA LEU A 194 2.65 4.35 10.55
C LEU A 194 2.29 3.35 11.66
N VAL A 195 3.21 2.45 11.98
CA VAL A 195 3.03 1.42 13.00
C VAL A 195 4.10 1.50 14.08
N THR A 196 3.77 0.94 15.24
CA THR A 196 4.67 0.81 16.40
C THR A 196 4.38 -0.50 17.15
N SER A 197 4.99 -0.67 18.32
CA SER A 197 4.72 -1.76 19.26
C SER A 197 3.86 -1.26 20.43
N ALA A 198 3.03 -2.13 21.00
CA ALA A 198 2.34 -1.92 22.27
C ALA A 198 3.31 -1.69 23.45
N ARG A 199 4.60 -2.02 23.28
CA ARG A 199 5.65 -1.78 24.26
C ARG A 199 6.27 -0.39 24.15
N THR A 200 5.92 0.38 23.12
CA THR A 200 6.42 1.74 22.96
C THR A 200 5.86 2.63 24.07
N PRO A 201 6.69 3.44 24.76
CA PRO A 201 6.20 4.29 25.84
C PRO A 201 5.06 5.22 25.36
N PRO A 202 3.92 5.29 26.07
CA PRO A 202 2.77 6.10 25.68
C PRO A 202 3.08 7.56 25.39
N ALA A 203 4.01 8.16 26.15
CA ALA A 203 4.44 9.54 25.96
C ALA A 203 5.09 9.75 24.58
N VAL A 204 5.89 8.78 24.09
CA VAL A 204 6.57 8.88 22.79
C VAL A 204 5.53 8.87 21.65
N VAL A 205 4.55 7.97 21.73
CA VAL A 205 3.48 7.91 20.72
C VAL A 205 2.62 9.16 20.76
N ARG A 206 2.26 9.64 21.95
CA ARG A 206 1.48 10.86 22.13
C ARG A 206 2.18 12.07 21.52
N THR A 207 3.45 12.30 21.86
CA THR A 207 4.21 13.43 21.32
C THR A 207 4.26 13.41 19.80
N LEU A 208 4.48 12.23 19.19
CA LEU A 208 4.49 12.11 17.73
C LEU A 208 3.13 12.41 17.11
N VAL A 209 2.05 11.83 17.65
CA VAL A 209 0.70 12.04 17.13
C VAL A 209 0.29 13.50 17.25
N THR A 210 0.47 14.12 18.42
CA THR A 210 0.15 15.52 18.65
C THR A 210 0.92 16.42 17.67
N ALA A 211 2.23 16.23 17.54
CA ALA A 211 3.04 17.03 16.62
C ALA A 211 2.59 16.92 15.15
N VAL A 212 2.17 15.74 14.70
CA VAL A 212 1.70 15.52 13.32
C VAL A 212 0.33 16.15 13.10
N PHE A 213 -0.63 15.94 14.02
CA PHE A 213 -2.01 16.39 13.83
C PHE A 213 -2.19 17.89 14.09
N GLU A 214 -1.49 18.46 15.07
CA GLU A 214 -1.48 19.93 15.28
C GLU A 214 -0.66 20.63 14.18
N GLY A 215 0.38 19.98 13.67
CA GLY A 215 1.23 20.46 12.59
C GLY A 215 0.81 19.99 11.20
N LEU A 216 -0.47 19.67 10.98
CA LEU A 216 -0.91 18.96 9.77
C LEU A 216 -0.56 19.70 8.47
N ASP A 217 -0.65 21.03 8.44
CA ASP A 217 -0.29 21.80 7.24
C ASP A 217 1.20 21.68 6.90
N VAL A 218 2.07 21.65 7.92
CA VAL A 218 3.50 21.40 7.76
C VAL A 218 3.73 19.97 7.27
N PHE A 219 3.00 19.01 7.82
CA PHE A 219 3.07 17.61 7.39
C PHE A 219 2.64 17.43 5.92
N ARG A 220 1.53 18.05 5.52
CA ARG A 220 1.02 18.07 4.13
C ARG A 220 2.04 18.67 3.17
N ALA A 221 2.73 19.74 3.59
CA ALA A 221 3.77 20.39 2.79
C ALA A 221 5.07 19.58 2.66
N ALA A 222 5.29 18.56 3.50
CA ALA A 222 6.54 17.81 3.52
C ALA A 222 6.73 16.90 2.30
N HIS A 223 5.63 16.47 1.64
CA HIS A 223 5.70 15.67 0.41
C HIS A 223 4.39 15.78 -0.38
N PRO A 224 4.41 15.84 -1.73
CA PRO A 224 3.19 15.95 -2.55
C PRO A 224 2.11 14.91 -2.24
N VAL A 225 2.52 13.66 -1.93
CA VAL A 225 1.59 12.56 -1.58
C VAL A 225 0.78 12.82 -0.29
N PHE A 226 1.22 13.76 0.55
CA PHE A 226 0.53 14.10 1.79
C PHE A 226 -0.50 15.21 1.62
N HIS A 227 -0.53 15.90 0.47
CA HIS A 227 -1.34 17.09 0.24
C HIS A 227 -2.82 16.89 0.61
N ASP A 228 -3.39 15.74 0.21
CA ASP A 228 -4.81 15.43 0.38
C ASP A 228 -5.11 14.56 1.61
N ILE A 229 -4.16 14.42 2.54
CA ILE A 229 -4.38 13.64 3.76
C ILE A 229 -5.39 14.35 4.66
N GLU A 230 -6.45 13.63 5.03
CA GLU A 230 -7.48 14.09 5.96
C GLU A 230 -7.38 13.37 7.31
N PRO A 231 -7.38 14.08 8.46
CA PRO A 231 -7.25 13.47 9.79
C PRO A 231 -8.25 12.35 10.08
N ALA A 232 -9.48 12.50 9.59
CA ALA A 232 -10.53 11.48 9.75
C ALA A 232 -10.19 10.18 9.01
N GLN A 233 -9.52 10.26 7.85
CA GLN A 233 -9.07 9.10 7.08
C GLN A 233 -7.85 8.43 7.71
N MET A 234 -6.94 9.24 8.28
CA MET A 234 -5.75 8.75 9.00
C MET A 234 -6.10 7.83 10.17
N LEU A 235 -7.29 7.98 10.76
CA LEU A 235 -7.78 7.18 11.89
C LEU A 235 -8.98 6.30 11.51
N GLY A 236 -9.16 6.09 10.21
CA GLY A 236 -10.32 5.40 9.66
C GLY A 236 -10.39 3.90 10.02
N PRO A 237 -11.53 3.26 9.67
CA PRO A 237 -11.76 1.84 9.94
C PRO A 237 -10.79 0.90 9.19
N ASP A 238 -10.05 1.42 8.20
CA ASP A 238 -9.11 0.68 7.36
C ASP A 238 -7.77 0.36 8.07
N LEU A 239 -7.64 0.71 9.36
CA LEU A 239 -6.46 0.37 10.15
C LEU A 239 -6.47 -1.12 10.57
N VAL A 240 -5.58 -1.89 9.95
CA VAL A 240 -5.49 -3.35 10.11
C VAL A 240 -5.05 -3.79 11.52
N ALA A 241 -4.14 -3.06 12.15
CA ALA A 241 -3.68 -3.36 13.50
C ALA A 241 -4.47 -2.54 14.54
N PRO A 242 -4.66 -3.05 15.77
CA PRO A 242 -5.26 -2.26 16.84
C PRO A 242 -4.53 -0.91 17.00
N LEU A 243 -5.29 0.16 17.14
CA LEU A 243 -4.73 1.49 17.38
C LEU A 243 -3.92 1.49 18.68
N HIS A 244 -2.79 2.19 18.70
CA HIS A 244 -2.03 2.38 19.94
C HIS A 244 -2.87 3.14 20.96
N GLU A 245 -2.88 2.71 22.21
CA GLU A 245 -3.76 3.23 23.27
C GLU A 245 -3.64 4.75 23.50
N SER A 246 -2.48 5.31 23.15
CA SER A 246 -2.18 6.73 23.33
C SER A 246 -2.78 7.63 22.25
N VAL A 247 -3.17 7.10 21.08
CA VAL A 247 -3.64 7.91 19.94
C VAL A 247 -4.93 8.68 20.28
N PRO A 248 -5.99 8.06 20.84
CA PRO A 248 -7.21 8.81 21.18
C PRO A 248 -6.94 9.94 22.19
N GLY A 249 -6.10 9.67 23.20
CA GLY A 249 -5.74 10.67 24.20
C GLY A 249 -4.81 11.77 23.69
N ALA A 250 -4.09 11.55 22.59
CA ALA A 250 -3.23 12.55 21.95
C ALA A 250 -4.01 13.56 21.09
N LEU A 251 -5.23 13.19 20.70
CA LEU A 251 -6.11 13.96 19.82
C LEU A 251 -7.32 14.56 20.55
N ALA A 252 -7.54 14.14 21.80
CA ALA A 252 -8.51 14.81 22.66
C ALA A 252 -8.04 16.25 22.88
N PRO A 253 -8.93 17.26 22.80
CA PRO A 253 -8.59 18.61 23.20
C PRO A 253 -8.01 18.54 24.62
N GLU A 254 -6.92 19.26 24.88
CA GLU A 254 -6.38 19.39 26.22
C GLU A 254 -7.56 19.68 27.15
N ARG A 255 -7.73 18.87 28.20
CA ARG A 255 -8.60 19.28 29.29
C ARG A 255 -7.99 20.56 29.84
N ALA A 256 -8.55 21.70 29.42
CA ALA A 256 -8.49 22.91 30.21
C ALA A 256 -8.92 22.49 31.63
N ASP A 257 -8.01 22.66 32.58
CA ASP A 257 -8.22 22.52 34.02
C ASP A 257 -8.41 21.08 34.54
N ALA A 258 -7.29 20.39 34.77
CA ALA A 258 -7.17 19.59 35.99
C ALA A 258 -6.35 20.44 36.99
N PRO A 259 -6.95 20.95 38.07
CA PRO A 259 -6.18 21.63 39.10
C PRO A 259 -5.17 20.64 39.68
N PHE A 260 -3.94 21.11 39.88
CA PHE A 260 -3.00 20.43 40.76
C PHE A 260 -3.59 20.47 42.18
N ASP A 261 -4.11 19.32 42.64
CA ASP A 261 -4.29 19.04 44.07
C ASP A 261 -2.97 18.53 44.67
#